data_AF-A2DBX6-F1
#
_entry.id   AF-A2DBX6-F1
#
_cell.length_a   1.000
_cell.length_b   1.000
_cell.length_c   1.000
_cell.angle_alpha   90.00
_cell.angle_beta   90.00
_cell.angle_gamma   90.00
#
_symmetry.space_group_name_H-M   'P 1'
#
loop_
_entity.id
_entity.type
_entity.pdbx_description
1 polymer ?
#
loop_
_entity_poly.entity_id
_entity_poly.type
_entity_poly.pdbx_seq_one_letter_code
_entity_poly.pdbx_strand_id
1 'polypeptide(L)'
;MYYDTSPEDFKQRLKRLDFPSNEIILNMRRDLLASINKNNENKQSSIHFSSREVSSSRSIITESTDLDRLQRTIKGLQNQLQLYSADLSSEETKYKYLDDCIINLRSGSGNDKLILKENELISKISQIEMKLANNLKQYNENTARLAAKQLQLEEIKAKKLKIQEQSQQVSKYATPKSSTDNFIQMYKEKSEGLHIGSIDSKDEKMVKQELENLSKIIDMKRAIIRRQSDNQANQNETIQNSINVYQDKLNKAIEFLHVKSFDEIFAEAEKLEQENNTLFSSIFETNEKKKKLQEEANSLETQLEALEEKQDQQQSQINYEDEKMYSEVFKELEDIFNMLGCSWDVSPDEKARVTQYNAIFALNSIETSISNFLDEVKKKPAQH
;
A
#
# COMPACT_ATOMS: atom_id res chain seq x y z
N MET A 1 41.86 -84.62 62.69
CA MET A 1 40.43 -84.77 63.07
C MET A 1 39.59 -84.42 61.86
N TYR A 2 39.19 -85.43 61.08
CA TYR A 2 38.22 -85.28 59.98
C TYR A 2 36.84 -85.50 60.59
N TYR A 3 35.97 -84.50 60.54
CA TYR A 3 34.56 -84.69 60.88
C TYR A 3 33.86 -85.31 59.68
N ASP A 4 33.58 -86.60 59.81
CA ASP A 4 32.72 -87.38 58.93
C ASP A 4 31.27 -86.94 59.18
N THR A 5 30.85 -85.84 58.56
CA THR A 5 29.45 -85.42 58.59
C THR A 5 28.66 -86.30 57.63
N SER A 6 27.86 -87.20 58.21
CA SER A 6 26.90 -88.05 57.50
C SER A 6 26.10 -87.23 56.46
N PRO A 7 25.86 -87.77 55.25
CA PRO A 7 25.02 -87.13 54.22
C PRO A 7 23.64 -86.70 54.72
N GLU A 8 23.13 -87.37 55.75
CA GLU A 8 21.84 -87.07 56.35
C GLU A 8 21.87 -85.81 57.22
N ASP A 9 23.04 -85.48 57.77
CA ASP A 9 23.28 -84.25 58.53
C ASP A 9 23.35 -83.02 57.58
N PHE A 10 23.86 -83.22 56.35
CA PHE A 10 23.83 -82.19 55.31
C PHE A 10 22.41 -81.93 54.79
N LYS A 11 21.60 -82.98 54.57
CA LYS A 11 20.19 -82.82 54.20
C LYS A 11 19.36 -82.17 55.30
N GLN A 12 19.63 -82.47 56.57
CA GLN A 12 18.96 -81.78 57.68
C GLN A 12 19.36 -80.31 57.77
N ARG A 13 20.61 -79.96 57.50
CA ARG A 13 21.04 -78.55 57.42
C ARG A 13 20.41 -77.80 56.24
N LEU A 14 20.28 -78.44 55.09
CA LEU A 14 19.59 -77.86 53.92
C LEU A 14 18.09 -77.64 54.15
N LYS A 15 17.42 -78.48 54.95
CA LYS A 15 16.03 -78.28 55.37
C LYS A 15 15.86 -77.19 56.46
N ARG A 16 16.94 -76.80 57.15
CA ARG A 16 16.95 -75.71 58.15
C ARG A 16 17.40 -74.37 57.59
N LEU A 17 17.85 -74.34 56.33
CA LEU A 17 18.06 -73.10 55.60
C LEU A 17 16.70 -72.65 55.11
N ASP A 18 16.08 -71.70 55.82
CA ASP A 18 14.91 -70.98 55.37
C ASP A 18 15.29 -70.19 54.12
N PHE A 19 15.13 -70.80 52.95
CA PHE A 19 15.21 -70.08 51.70
C PHE A 19 14.13 -68.99 51.73
N PRO A 20 14.47 -67.74 51.38
CA PRO A 20 13.49 -66.67 51.34
C PRO A 20 12.31 -67.16 50.50
N SER A 21 11.13 -67.13 51.10
CA SER A 21 9.89 -67.65 50.54
C SER A 21 9.75 -67.18 49.09
N ASN A 22 9.18 -68.02 48.21
CA ASN A 22 8.97 -67.70 46.78
C ASN A 22 8.37 -66.30 46.55
N GLU A 23 7.63 -65.80 47.53
CA GLU A 23 7.06 -64.46 47.60
C GLU A 23 8.11 -63.33 47.58
N ILE A 24 9.25 -63.48 48.27
CA ILE A 24 10.36 -62.52 48.29
C ILE A 24 11.04 -62.45 46.92
N ILE A 25 11.24 -63.61 46.28
CA ILE A 25 11.82 -63.68 44.93
C ILE A 25 10.85 -63.06 43.91
N LEU A 26 9.55 -63.31 44.05
CA LEU A 26 8.51 -62.70 43.20
C LEU A 26 8.44 -61.17 43.39
N ASN A 27 8.60 -60.68 44.62
CA ASN A 27 8.62 -59.24 44.91
C ASN A 27 9.86 -58.55 44.31
N MET A 28 11.05 -59.13 44.47
CA MET A 28 12.26 -58.60 43.81
C MET A 28 12.13 -58.58 42.28
N ARG A 29 11.50 -59.60 41.69
CA ARG A 29 11.27 -59.64 40.25
C ARG A 29 10.26 -58.58 39.80
N ARG A 30 9.24 -58.29 40.62
CA ARG A 30 8.29 -57.19 40.40
C ARG A 30 8.98 -55.82 40.45
N ASP A 31 9.82 -55.58 41.45
CA ASP A 31 10.53 -54.31 41.62
C ASP A 31 11.52 -54.03 40.48
N LEU A 32 12.18 -55.10 40.00
CA LEU A 32 13.12 -55.01 38.89
C LEU A 32 12.39 -54.71 37.56
N LEU A 33 11.23 -55.35 37.32
CA LEU A 33 10.38 -55.05 36.16
C LEU A 33 9.79 -53.63 36.22
N ALA A 34 9.36 -53.18 37.40
CA ALA A 34 8.88 -51.82 37.60
C ALA A 34 9.98 -50.77 37.32
N SER A 35 11.21 -51.05 37.74
CA SER A 35 12.37 -50.19 37.48
C SER A 35 12.75 -50.13 35.99
N ILE A 36 12.68 -51.26 35.28
CA ILE A 36 12.94 -51.32 33.83
C ILE A 36 11.85 -50.54 33.06
N ASN A 37 10.58 -50.71 33.42
CA ASN A 37 9.48 -49.98 32.79
C ASN A 37 9.59 -48.47 33.03
N LYS A 38 9.91 -48.05 34.26
CA LYS A 38 10.12 -46.63 34.60
C LYS A 38 11.28 -46.01 33.81
N ASN A 39 12.35 -46.76 33.57
CA ASN A 39 13.46 -46.31 32.73
C ASN A 39 13.10 -46.23 31.24
N ASN A 40 12.26 -47.13 30.74
CA ASN A 40 11.78 -47.10 29.35
C ASN A 40 10.79 -45.96 29.11
N GLU A 41 9.88 -45.68 30.06
CA GLU A 41 8.98 -44.52 30.03
C GLU A 41 9.76 -43.20 30.03
N ASN A 42 10.82 -43.10 30.85
CA ASN A 42 11.70 -41.92 30.87
C ASN A 42 12.49 -41.74 29.55
N LYS A 43 12.91 -42.83 28.90
CA LYS A 43 13.57 -42.77 27.59
C LYS A 43 12.59 -42.40 26.48
N GLN A 44 11.39 -42.97 26.47
CA GLN A 44 10.35 -42.65 25.49
C GLN A 44 9.86 -41.20 25.61
N SER A 45 9.68 -40.69 26.83
CA SER A 45 9.33 -39.28 27.07
C SER A 45 10.43 -38.31 26.61
N SER A 46 11.71 -38.64 26.83
CA SER A 46 12.85 -37.83 26.36
C SER A 46 12.99 -37.81 24.82
N ILE A 47 12.74 -38.95 24.16
CA ILE A 47 12.73 -39.06 22.68
C ILE A 47 11.54 -38.28 22.08
N HIS A 48 10.36 -38.33 22.71
CA HIS A 48 9.22 -37.53 22.29
C HIS A 48 9.46 -36.03 22.44
N PHE A 49 10.14 -35.61 23.51
CA PHE A 49 10.48 -34.20 23.74
C PHE A 49 11.44 -33.67 22.67
N SER A 50 12.51 -34.42 22.39
CA SER A 50 13.50 -34.05 21.36
C SER A 50 12.89 -34.03 19.95
N SER A 51 11.98 -34.96 19.64
CA SER A 51 11.30 -34.99 18.32
C SER A 51 10.35 -33.80 18.12
N ARG A 52 9.75 -33.29 19.21
CA ARG A 52 8.89 -32.10 19.19
C ARG A 52 9.71 -30.82 18.95
N GLU A 53 10.89 -30.71 19.56
CA GLU A 53 11.81 -29.57 19.36
C GLU A 53 12.39 -29.51 17.95
N VAL A 54 12.76 -30.66 17.36
CA VAL A 54 13.25 -30.73 15.97
C VAL A 54 12.15 -30.34 14.96
N SER A 55 10.90 -30.74 15.23
CA SER A 55 9.75 -30.36 14.40
C SER A 55 9.44 -28.86 14.49
N SER A 56 9.55 -28.27 15.68
CA SER A 56 9.40 -26.83 15.90
C SER A 56 10.52 -26.01 15.26
N SER A 57 11.76 -26.53 15.26
CA SER A 57 12.91 -25.85 14.64
C SER A 57 12.83 -25.85 13.12
N ARG A 58 12.32 -26.94 12.51
CA ARG A 58 12.07 -26.98 11.05
C ARG A 58 10.99 -26.01 10.62
N SER A 59 9.92 -25.82 11.39
CA SER A 59 8.86 -24.85 11.04
C SER A 59 9.38 -23.40 11.09
N ILE A 60 10.26 -23.07 12.04
CA ILE A 60 10.88 -21.74 12.15
C ILE A 60 11.78 -21.44 10.94
N ILE A 61 12.55 -22.42 10.46
CA ILE A 61 13.42 -22.25 9.29
C ILE A 61 12.60 -22.02 8.02
N THR A 62 11.52 -22.79 7.82
CA THR A 62 10.63 -22.59 6.66
C THR A 62 9.93 -21.22 6.70
N GLU A 63 9.41 -20.81 7.86
CA GLU A 63 8.76 -19.50 8.04
C GLU A 63 9.74 -18.33 7.82
N SER A 64 11.02 -18.49 8.19
CA SER A 64 12.05 -17.49 7.91
C SER A 64 12.31 -17.31 6.41
N THR A 65 12.37 -18.41 5.66
CA THR A 65 12.58 -18.33 4.20
C THR A 65 11.39 -17.73 3.45
N ASP A 66 10.17 -17.95 3.94
CA ASP A 66 8.96 -17.37 3.36
C ASP A 66 8.85 -15.87 3.66
N LEU A 67 9.31 -15.43 4.82
CA LEU A 67 9.40 -13.99 5.16
C LEU A 67 10.34 -13.25 4.21
N ASP A 68 11.51 -13.80 3.92
CA ASP A 68 12.47 -13.20 2.98
C ASP A 68 11.90 -13.14 1.55
N ARG A 69 11.18 -14.20 1.13
CA ARG A 69 10.49 -14.22 -0.17
C ARG A 69 9.40 -13.15 -0.24
N LEU A 70 8.58 -13.02 0.80
CA LEU A 70 7.53 -12.01 0.88
C LEU A 70 8.10 -10.59 0.85
N GLN A 71 9.18 -10.32 1.60
CA GLN A 71 9.85 -9.02 1.57
C GLN A 71 10.39 -8.66 0.19
N ARG A 72 10.98 -9.62 -0.54
CA ARG A 72 11.40 -9.39 -1.94
C ARG A 72 10.22 -9.08 -2.84
N THR A 73 9.09 -9.79 -2.70
CA THR A 73 7.89 -9.50 -3.51
C THR A 73 7.29 -8.13 -3.20
N ILE A 74 7.26 -7.71 -1.92
CA ILE A 74 6.81 -6.37 -1.51
C ILE A 74 7.68 -5.30 -2.17
N LYS A 75 9.01 -5.45 -2.10
CA LYS A 75 9.94 -4.51 -2.75
C LYS A 75 9.75 -4.46 -4.27
N GLY A 76 9.50 -5.61 -4.91
CA GLY A 76 9.20 -5.68 -6.33
C GLY A 76 7.91 -4.93 -6.70
N LEU A 77 6.84 -5.11 -5.93
CA LEU A 77 5.57 -4.39 -6.13
C LEU A 77 5.70 -2.88 -5.88
N GLN A 78 6.48 -2.47 -4.87
CA GLN A 78 6.76 -1.06 -4.60
C GLN A 78 7.46 -0.39 -5.79
N ASN A 79 8.47 -1.06 -6.36
CA ASN A 79 9.16 -0.54 -7.54
C ASN A 79 8.22 -0.44 -8.75
N GLN A 80 7.32 -1.41 -8.94
CA GLN A 80 6.31 -1.36 -9.99
C GLN A 80 5.32 -0.20 -9.78
N LEU A 81 4.85 0.03 -8.56
CA LEU A 81 3.98 1.17 -8.24
C LEU A 81 4.65 2.51 -8.55
N GLN A 82 5.95 2.63 -8.24
CA GLN A 82 6.71 3.84 -8.55
C GLN A 82 6.87 4.08 -10.06
N LEU A 83 7.01 3.01 -10.86
CA LEU A 83 7.02 3.13 -12.32
C LEU A 83 5.65 3.58 -12.85
N TYR A 84 4.56 2.96 -12.38
CA TYR A 84 3.21 3.33 -12.81
C TYR A 84 2.83 4.75 -12.39
N SER A 85 3.28 5.24 -11.23
CA SER A 85 3.01 6.61 -10.81
C SER A 85 3.77 7.63 -11.69
N ALA A 86 5.01 7.32 -12.09
CA ALA A 86 5.77 8.14 -13.02
C ALA A 86 5.11 8.17 -14.42
N ASP A 87 4.66 7.02 -14.90
CA ASP A 87 3.94 6.92 -16.19
C ASP A 87 2.62 7.69 -16.17
N LEU A 88 1.87 7.61 -15.06
CA LEU A 88 0.63 8.37 -14.87
C LEU A 88 0.89 9.88 -14.95
N SER A 89 1.87 10.37 -14.19
CA SER A 89 2.25 11.79 -14.18
C SER A 89 2.69 12.29 -15.56
N SER A 90 3.46 11.46 -16.29
CA SER A 90 3.89 11.77 -17.66
C SER A 90 2.69 11.91 -18.61
N GLU A 91 1.72 11.00 -18.56
CA GLU A 91 0.51 11.09 -19.40
C GLU A 91 -0.40 12.27 -19.03
N GLU A 92 -0.52 12.62 -17.74
CA GLU A 92 -1.26 13.82 -17.30
C GLU A 92 -0.68 15.11 -17.91
N THR A 93 0.66 15.23 -17.98
CA THR A 93 1.29 16.40 -18.61
C THR A 93 1.00 16.47 -20.12
N LYS A 94 0.97 15.33 -20.82
CA LYS A 94 0.62 15.27 -22.25
C LYS A 94 -0.84 15.63 -22.48
N TYR A 95 -1.74 15.14 -21.62
CA TYR A 95 -3.15 15.48 -21.65
C TYR A 95 -3.35 16.99 -21.55
N LYS A 96 -2.73 17.61 -20.54
CA LYS A 96 -2.83 19.07 -20.32
C LYS A 96 -2.32 19.87 -21.51
N TYR A 97 -1.19 19.46 -22.10
CA TYR A 97 -0.65 20.11 -23.30
C TYR A 97 -1.61 20.03 -24.51
N LEU A 98 -2.26 18.88 -24.72
CA LEU A 98 -3.22 18.69 -25.80
C LEU A 98 -4.50 19.50 -25.57
N ASP A 99 -4.98 19.56 -24.34
CA ASP A 99 -6.14 20.35 -23.95
C ASP A 99 -5.90 21.86 -24.18
N ASP A 100 -4.74 22.36 -23.77
CA ASP A 100 -4.30 23.73 -24.05
C ASP A 100 -4.25 24.01 -25.57
N CYS A 101 -3.80 23.04 -26.37
CA CYS A 101 -3.78 23.13 -27.83
C CYS A 101 -5.21 23.21 -28.43
N ILE A 102 -6.18 22.45 -27.90
CA ILE A 102 -7.57 22.51 -28.33
C ILE A 102 -8.20 23.87 -27.98
N ILE A 103 -7.98 24.35 -26.76
CA ILE A 103 -8.48 25.67 -26.31
C ILE A 103 -7.95 26.77 -27.23
N ASN A 104 -6.65 26.75 -27.53
CA ASN A 104 -6.04 27.71 -28.44
C ASN A 104 -6.60 27.61 -29.87
N LEU A 105 -6.83 26.41 -30.38
CA LEU A 105 -7.44 26.21 -31.71
C LEU A 105 -8.89 26.71 -31.77
N ARG A 106 -9.69 26.47 -30.72
CA ARG A 106 -11.08 26.95 -30.61
C ARG A 106 -11.16 28.47 -30.52
N SER A 107 -10.17 29.12 -29.91
CA SER A 107 -10.11 30.58 -29.82
C SER A 107 -9.77 31.28 -31.15
N GLY A 108 -9.22 30.54 -32.13
CA GLY A 108 -8.80 31.06 -33.43
C GLY A 108 -9.73 30.69 -34.59
N SER A 109 -10.86 31.39 -34.75
CA SER A 109 -11.59 31.59 -36.04
C SER A 109 -11.71 30.37 -37.01
N GLY A 110 -12.77 29.57 -36.84
CA GLY A 110 -13.74 29.16 -37.88
C GLY A 110 -13.28 28.66 -39.27
N ASN A 111 -12.19 27.89 -39.37
CA ASN A 111 -11.74 27.30 -40.64
C ASN A 111 -11.91 25.77 -40.61
N ASP A 112 -12.49 25.14 -41.65
CA ASP A 112 -12.74 23.69 -41.70
C ASP A 112 -11.48 22.82 -41.46
N LYS A 113 -10.30 23.35 -41.82
CA LYS A 113 -9.00 22.71 -41.54
C LYS A 113 -8.67 22.66 -40.03
N LEU A 114 -9.18 23.61 -39.24
CA LEU A 114 -9.02 23.62 -37.78
C LEU A 114 -9.95 22.58 -37.14
N ILE A 115 -11.16 22.39 -37.66
CA ILE A 115 -12.10 21.35 -37.20
C ILE A 115 -11.52 19.94 -37.40
N LEU A 116 -10.91 19.66 -38.55
CA LEU A 116 -10.22 18.39 -38.80
C LEU A 116 -9.07 18.15 -37.82
N LYS A 117 -8.27 19.18 -37.54
CA LYS A 117 -7.15 19.11 -36.59
C LYS A 117 -7.63 18.96 -35.14
N GLU A 118 -8.73 19.61 -34.80
CA GLU A 118 -9.41 19.47 -33.51
C GLU A 118 -9.90 18.04 -33.30
N ASN A 119 -10.58 17.45 -34.30
CA ASN A 119 -11.03 16.06 -34.25
C ASN A 119 -9.87 15.06 -34.10
N GLU A 120 -8.72 15.32 -34.74
CA GLU A 120 -7.51 14.51 -34.55
C GLU A 120 -6.97 14.62 -33.12
N LEU A 121 -6.97 15.81 -32.53
CA LEU A 121 -6.55 16.04 -31.14
C LEU A 121 -7.52 15.39 -30.15
N ILE A 122 -8.84 15.49 -30.38
CA ILE A 122 -9.87 14.82 -29.57
C ILE A 122 -9.65 13.29 -29.59
N SER A 123 -9.35 12.71 -30.76
CA SER A 123 -9.04 11.28 -30.86
C SER A 123 -7.79 10.91 -30.05
N LYS A 124 -6.73 11.73 -30.09
CA LYS A 124 -5.52 11.53 -29.30
C LYS A 124 -5.78 11.66 -27.80
N ILE A 125 -6.58 12.63 -27.38
CA ILE A 125 -7.01 12.79 -25.98
C ILE A 125 -7.74 11.53 -25.51
N SER A 126 -8.72 11.04 -26.29
CA SER A 126 -9.46 9.82 -25.93
C SER A 126 -8.55 8.58 -25.79
N GLN A 127 -7.52 8.46 -26.65
CA GLN A 127 -6.52 7.39 -26.52
C GLN A 127 -5.68 7.52 -25.24
N ILE A 128 -5.30 8.74 -24.86
CA ILE A 128 -4.56 9.01 -23.62
C ILE A 128 -5.44 8.74 -22.40
N GLU A 129 -6.69 9.19 -22.40
CA GLU A 129 -7.67 8.90 -21.32
C GLU A 129 -7.84 7.39 -21.11
N MET A 130 -7.96 6.62 -22.20
CA MET A 130 -8.06 5.16 -22.11
C MET A 130 -6.78 4.53 -21.53
N LYS A 131 -5.60 5.03 -21.89
CA LYS A 131 -4.33 4.57 -21.29
C LYS A 131 -4.24 4.94 -19.82
N LEU A 132 -4.64 6.15 -19.45
CA LEU A 132 -4.62 6.66 -18.08
C LEU A 132 -5.58 5.84 -17.19
N ALA A 133 -6.79 5.55 -17.68
CA ALA A 133 -7.74 4.68 -17.00
C ALA A 133 -7.18 3.25 -16.78
N ASN A 134 -6.52 2.68 -17.79
CA ASN A 134 -5.88 1.36 -17.68
C ASN A 134 -4.72 1.37 -16.67
N ASN A 135 -3.87 2.39 -16.69
CA ASN A 135 -2.76 2.54 -15.75
C ASN A 135 -3.27 2.71 -14.31
N LEU A 136 -4.32 3.52 -14.11
CA LEU A 136 -4.95 3.74 -12.82
C LEU A 136 -5.58 2.45 -12.27
N LYS A 137 -6.21 1.65 -13.14
CA LYS A 137 -6.69 0.31 -12.78
C LYS A 137 -5.55 -0.60 -12.31
N GLN A 138 -4.45 -0.67 -13.07
CA GLN A 138 -3.28 -1.48 -12.70
C GLN A 138 -2.63 -1.01 -11.38
N TYR A 139 -2.54 0.30 -11.17
CA TYR A 139 -2.06 0.90 -9.92
C TYR A 139 -2.92 0.47 -8.72
N ASN A 140 -4.25 0.54 -8.85
CA ASN A 140 -5.17 0.12 -7.79
C ASN A 140 -5.08 -1.38 -7.50
N GLU A 141 -5.00 -2.22 -8.55
CA GLU A 141 -4.81 -3.67 -8.39
C GLU A 141 -3.50 -4.01 -7.66
N ASN A 142 -2.40 -3.32 -8.01
CA ASN A 142 -1.10 -3.51 -7.36
C ASN A 142 -1.09 -3.00 -5.92
N THR A 143 -1.79 -1.90 -5.64
CA THR A 143 -1.96 -1.37 -4.29
C THR A 143 -2.73 -2.35 -3.40
N ALA A 144 -3.81 -2.94 -3.90
CA ALA A 144 -4.56 -3.98 -3.20
C ALA A 144 -3.70 -5.24 -2.95
N ARG A 145 -2.90 -5.67 -3.94
CA ARG A 145 -1.95 -6.79 -3.78
C ARG A 145 -0.88 -6.49 -2.73
N LEU A 146 -0.35 -5.27 -2.71
CA LEU A 146 0.64 -4.83 -1.72
C LEU A 146 0.06 -4.88 -0.31
N ALA A 147 -1.15 -4.34 -0.10
CA ALA A 147 -1.84 -4.36 1.18
C ALA A 147 -2.08 -5.80 1.67
N ALA A 148 -2.52 -6.70 0.79
CA ALA A 148 -2.70 -8.11 1.13
C ALA A 148 -1.38 -8.79 1.53
N LYS A 149 -0.27 -8.45 0.86
CA LYS A 149 1.06 -8.99 1.19
C LYS A 149 1.62 -8.43 2.50
N GLN A 150 1.36 -7.17 2.81
CA GLN A 150 1.71 -6.58 4.10
C GLN A 150 0.97 -7.28 5.24
N LEU A 151 -0.32 -7.54 5.08
CA LEU A 151 -1.12 -8.26 6.08
C LEU A 151 -0.58 -9.69 6.31
N GLN A 152 -0.22 -10.42 5.25
CA GLN A 152 0.44 -11.73 5.36
C GLN A 152 1.76 -11.65 6.14
N LEU A 153 2.55 -10.58 5.92
CA LEU A 153 3.82 -10.38 6.62
C LEU A 153 3.62 -10.08 8.11
N GLU A 154 2.58 -9.31 8.47
CA GLU A 154 2.22 -9.09 9.88
C GLU A 154 1.76 -10.37 10.57
N GLU A 155 0.96 -11.21 9.92
CA GLU A 155 0.56 -12.51 10.46
C GLU A 155 1.76 -13.42 10.75
N ILE A 156 2.74 -13.48 9.84
CA ILE A 156 3.96 -14.27 10.04
C ILE A 156 4.81 -13.70 11.18
N LYS A 157 4.95 -12.36 11.27
CA LYS A 157 5.64 -11.71 12.39
C LYS A 157 4.98 -12.04 13.73
N ALA A 158 3.65 -11.99 13.80
CA ALA A 158 2.90 -12.34 15.00
C ALA A 158 3.06 -13.81 15.40
N LYS A 159 3.05 -14.75 14.43
CA LYS A 159 3.34 -16.16 14.67
C LYS A 159 4.76 -16.38 15.20
N LYS A 160 5.75 -15.73 14.59
CA LYS A 160 7.16 -15.79 15.03
C LYS A 160 7.33 -15.28 16.47
N LEU A 161 6.65 -14.19 16.83
CA LEU A 161 6.66 -13.65 18.19
C LEU A 161 6.08 -14.65 19.20
N LYS A 162 4.93 -15.28 18.89
CA LYS A 162 4.33 -16.32 19.75
C LYS A 162 5.24 -17.53 19.94
N ILE A 163 5.92 -17.97 18.89
CA ILE A 163 6.88 -19.09 18.97
C ILE A 163 8.07 -18.68 19.85
N GLN A 164 8.57 -17.44 19.71
CA GLN A 164 9.64 -16.92 20.54
C GLN A 164 9.25 -16.87 22.03
N GLU A 165 8.05 -16.37 22.35
CA GLU A 165 7.52 -16.37 23.72
C GLU A 165 7.39 -17.78 24.31
N GLN A 166 6.87 -18.73 23.52
CA GLN A 166 6.79 -20.14 23.93
C GLN A 166 8.18 -20.75 24.19
N SER A 167 9.16 -20.45 23.35
CA SER A 167 10.53 -20.94 23.52
C SER A 167 11.21 -20.38 24.79
N GLN A 168 10.95 -19.12 25.14
CA GLN A 168 11.46 -18.51 26.38
C GLN A 168 10.81 -19.10 27.64
N GLN A 169 9.54 -19.51 27.56
CA GLN A 169 8.87 -20.20 28.67
C GLN A 169 9.45 -21.60 28.90
N VAL A 170 9.82 -22.33 27.83
CA VAL A 170 10.48 -23.65 27.94
C VAL A 170 11.89 -23.53 28.52
N SER A 171 12.63 -22.47 28.18
CA SER A 171 13.97 -22.18 28.72
C SER A 171 13.99 -21.93 30.23
N LYS A 172 12.93 -21.37 30.83
CA LYS A 172 12.86 -21.10 32.28
C LYS A 172 12.76 -22.36 33.16
N TYR A 173 12.42 -23.51 32.58
CA TYR A 173 12.34 -24.80 33.30
C TYR A 173 13.49 -25.76 33.01
N ALA A 174 14.47 -25.35 32.19
CA ALA A 174 15.69 -26.12 31.98
C ALA A 174 16.73 -25.74 33.05
N THR A 175 16.83 -26.56 34.10
CA THR A 175 17.89 -26.44 35.12
C THR A 175 19.29 -26.51 34.49
N PRO A 176 20.23 -25.62 34.87
CA PRO A 176 21.61 -25.70 34.39
C PRO A 176 22.29 -26.94 34.98
N LYS A 177 22.66 -27.91 34.13
CA LYS A 177 23.45 -29.07 34.56
C LYS A 177 24.89 -28.64 34.85
N SER A 178 25.21 -28.49 36.14
CA SER A 178 26.56 -28.34 36.69
C SER A 178 27.33 -29.67 36.71
N SER A 179 27.55 -30.30 35.56
CA SER A 179 28.23 -31.61 35.50
C SER A 179 29.70 -31.56 35.09
N THR A 180 30.25 -30.38 34.82
CA THR A 180 31.63 -30.26 34.29
C THR A 180 32.66 -29.95 35.37
N ASP A 181 32.27 -29.32 36.48
CA ASP A 181 33.21 -28.90 37.55
C ASP A 181 33.54 -30.02 38.55
N ASN A 182 32.62 -30.96 38.81
CA ASN A 182 32.86 -32.06 39.74
C ASN A 182 33.87 -33.11 39.23
N PHE A 183 34.10 -33.20 37.92
CA PHE A 183 35.10 -34.12 37.37
C PHE A 183 36.54 -33.59 37.50
N ILE A 184 36.73 -32.27 37.56
CA ILE A 184 38.05 -31.65 37.67
C ILE A 184 38.56 -31.68 39.12
N GLN A 185 37.65 -31.63 40.11
CA GLN A 185 38.00 -31.61 41.53
C GLN A 185 38.45 -32.99 42.06
N MET A 186 37.84 -34.08 41.57
CA MET A 186 38.19 -35.46 41.97
C MET A 186 39.59 -35.90 41.50
N TYR A 187 40.12 -35.31 40.42
CA TYR A 187 41.48 -35.61 39.95
C TYR A 187 42.57 -34.83 40.68
N LYS A 188 42.26 -33.70 41.32
CA LYS A 188 43.23 -32.95 42.13
C LYS A 188 43.50 -33.63 43.48
N GLU A 189 42.45 -34.10 44.16
CA GLU A 189 42.56 -34.70 45.49
C GLU A 189 43.24 -36.09 45.51
N LYS A 190 43.28 -36.78 44.36
CA LYS A 190 43.94 -38.10 44.26
C LYS A 190 45.46 -38.02 44.07
N SER A 191 46.03 -36.82 43.90
CA SER A 191 47.47 -36.62 43.66
C SER A 191 48.26 -36.22 44.91
N GLU A 192 47.61 -35.91 46.04
CA GLU A 192 48.27 -35.39 47.25
C GLU A 192 48.52 -36.45 48.34
N GLY A 193 48.18 -37.72 48.10
CA GLY A 193 48.31 -38.81 49.06
C GLY A 193 49.41 -39.83 48.72
N LEU A 194 50.68 -39.44 48.69
CA LEU A 194 51.80 -40.39 48.69
C LEU A 194 53.03 -39.82 49.42
N HIS A 195 53.17 -40.22 50.69
CA HIS A 195 54.41 -40.14 51.45
C HIS A 195 55.48 -41.05 50.82
N ILE A 196 56.68 -40.51 50.60
CA ILE A 196 57.89 -41.33 50.41
C ILE A 196 58.96 -40.79 51.36
N GLY A 197 59.35 -41.67 52.30
CA GLY A 197 60.49 -41.48 53.18
C GLY A 197 61.83 -41.67 52.45
N SER A 198 62.86 -41.02 53.01
CA SER A 198 64.30 -41.24 52.82
C SER A 198 64.76 -41.72 51.43
N ILE A 199 65.07 -40.75 50.57
CA ILE A 199 65.68 -40.94 49.25
C ILE A 199 67.21 -41.05 49.42
N ASP A 200 67.80 -42.13 48.91
CA ASP A 200 69.24 -42.36 48.83
C ASP A 200 69.92 -41.33 47.88
N SER A 201 71.15 -40.91 48.18
CA SER A 201 71.89 -39.83 47.46
C SER A 201 72.09 -40.04 45.95
N LYS A 202 71.83 -41.23 45.40
CA LYS A 202 71.83 -41.53 43.96
C LYS A 202 70.55 -41.07 43.27
N ASP A 203 69.40 -41.26 43.92
CA ASP A 203 68.10 -40.86 43.41
C ASP A 203 67.96 -39.34 43.44
N GLU A 204 68.57 -38.66 44.41
CA GLU A 204 68.61 -37.19 44.46
C GLU A 204 69.34 -36.59 43.25
N LYS A 205 70.40 -37.24 42.75
CA LYS A 205 71.13 -36.79 41.55
C LYS A 205 70.32 -37.03 40.27
N MET A 206 69.64 -38.17 40.19
CA MET A 206 68.76 -38.47 39.05
C MET A 206 67.59 -37.49 39.00
N VAL A 207 66.95 -37.22 40.14
CA VAL A 207 65.87 -36.23 40.26
C VAL A 207 66.37 -34.83 39.94
N LYS A 208 67.56 -34.43 40.39
CA LYS A 208 68.15 -33.13 40.02
C LYS A 208 68.39 -33.00 38.52
N GLN A 209 68.90 -34.04 37.86
CA GLN A 209 69.11 -34.04 36.42
C GLN A 209 67.79 -34.03 35.64
N GLU A 210 66.78 -34.75 36.13
CA GLU A 210 65.44 -34.77 35.54
C GLU A 210 64.72 -33.42 35.72
N LEU A 211 64.87 -32.77 36.88
CA LEU A 211 64.41 -31.40 37.13
C LEU A 211 65.10 -30.39 36.20
N GLU A 212 66.40 -30.54 35.95
CA GLU A 212 67.12 -29.66 35.02
C GLU A 212 66.63 -29.85 33.57
N ASN A 213 66.38 -31.09 33.17
CA ASN A 213 65.80 -31.41 31.86
C ASN A 213 64.37 -30.86 31.73
N LEU A 214 63.54 -31.02 32.76
CA LEU A 214 62.19 -30.45 32.81
C LEU A 214 62.22 -28.92 32.77
N SER A 215 63.18 -28.27 33.46
CA SER A 215 63.36 -26.81 33.39
C SER A 215 63.67 -26.36 31.97
N LYS A 216 64.58 -27.04 31.27
CA LYS A 216 64.91 -26.76 29.86
C LYS A 216 63.70 -26.93 28.94
N ILE A 217 62.89 -27.96 29.16
CA ILE A 217 61.65 -28.19 28.40
C ILE A 217 60.61 -27.09 28.69
N ILE A 218 60.47 -26.67 29.95
CA ILE A 218 59.56 -25.59 30.34
C ILE A 218 59.98 -24.26 29.70
N ASP A 219 61.27 -23.93 29.71
CA ASP A 219 61.78 -22.70 29.11
C ASP A 219 61.63 -22.71 27.59
N MET A 220 61.84 -23.87 26.95
CA MET A 220 61.59 -24.03 25.52
C MET A 220 60.10 -23.87 25.17
N LYS A 221 59.20 -24.45 25.97
CA LYS A 221 57.74 -24.27 25.81
C LYS A 221 57.31 -22.81 26.05
N ARG A 222 57.87 -22.13 27.05
CA ARG A 222 57.62 -20.71 27.30
C ARG A 222 58.07 -19.83 26.13
N ALA A 223 59.21 -20.14 25.51
CA ALA A 223 59.69 -19.42 24.33
C ALA A 223 58.77 -19.60 23.11
N ILE A 224 58.22 -20.81 22.90
CA ILE A 224 57.25 -21.09 21.84
C ILE A 224 55.94 -20.32 22.09
N ILE A 225 55.43 -20.31 23.32
CA ILE A 225 54.21 -19.57 23.68
C ILE A 225 54.39 -18.06 23.47
N ARG A 226 55.54 -17.48 23.84
CA ARG A 226 55.82 -16.05 23.58
C ARG A 226 55.80 -15.73 22.09
N ARG A 227 56.47 -16.53 21.26
CA ARG A 227 56.45 -16.35 19.80
C ARG A 227 55.04 -16.46 19.20
N GLN A 228 54.21 -17.36 19.73
CA GLN A 228 52.81 -17.47 19.29
C GLN A 228 51.97 -16.26 19.72
N SER A 229 52.19 -15.75 20.94
CA SER A 229 51.53 -14.54 21.45
C SER A 229 51.93 -13.29 20.66
N ASP A 230 53.21 -13.13 20.32
CA ASP A 230 53.71 -12.00 19.54
C ASP A 230 53.15 -12.01 18.11
N ASN A 231 53.04 -13.21 17.50
CA ASN A 231 52.39 -13.36 16.19
C ASN A 231 50.89 -13.03 16.24
N GLN A 232 50.18 -13.39 17.31
CA GLN A 232 48.78 -13.01 17.48
C GLN A 232 48.60 -11.51 17.73
N ALA A 233 49.48 -10.88 18.49
CA ALA A 233 49.47 -9.44 18.73
C ALA A 233 49.65 -8.66 17.42
N ASN A 234 50.61 -9.06 16.58
CA ASN A 234 50.84 -8.46 15.27
C ASN A 234 49.65 -8.65 14.31
N GLN A 235 48.98 -9.81 14.35
CA GLN A 235 47.76 -10.05 13.57
C GLN A 235 46.60 -9.15 14.03
N ASN A 236 46.41 -9.00 15.34
CA ASN A 236 45.37 -8.12 15.89
C ASN A 236 45.62 -6.65 15.55
N GLU A 237 46.86 -6.19 15.57
CA GLU A 237 47.22 -4.83 15.16
C GLU A 237 46.93 -4.60 13.67
N THR A 238 47.22 -5.59 12.82
CA THR A 238 46.91 -5.54 11.39
C THR A 238 45.41 -5.48 11.13
N ILE A 239 44.62 -6.28 11.87
CA ILE A 239 43.15 -6.25 11.80
C ILE A 239 42.62 -4.90 12.27
N GLN A 240 43.11 -4.36 13.38
CA GLN A 240 42.66 -3.07 13.90
C GLN A 240 42.96 -1.92 12.93
N ASN A 241 44.13 -1.93 12.30
CA ASN A 241 44.48 -0.96 11.25
C ASN A 241 43.55 -1.09 10.03
N SER A 242 43.20 -2.31 9.62
CA SER A 242 42.25 -2.53 8.53
C SER A 242 40.84 -2.02 8.88
N ILE A 243 40.36 -2.26 10.10
CA ILE A 243 39.07 -1.77 10.61
C ILE A 243 39.03 -0.24 10.54
N ASN A 244 40.09 0.42 11.04
CA ASN A 244 40.19 1.88 11.02
C ASN A 244 40.13 2.42 9.59
N VAL A 245 40.85 1.81 8.64
CA VAL A 245 40.83 2.21 7.22
C VAL A 245 39.46 2.02 6.59
N TYR A 246 38.74 0.94 6.89
CA TYR A 246 37.39 0.71 6.37
C TYR A 246 36.36 1.65 6.99
N GLN A 247 36.44 1.95 8.29
CA GLN A 247 35.59 2.96 8.93
C GLN A 247 35.79 4.35 8.30
N ASP A 248 37.04 4.73 8.04
CA ASP A 248 37.36 6.03 7.43
C ASP A 248 36.79 6.15 6.01
N LYS A 249 36.91 5.07 5.21
CA LYS A 249 36.29 5.00 3.87
C LYS A 249 34.77 5.04 3.93
N LEU A 250 34.16 4.39 4.92
CA LEU A 250 32.72 4.33 5.10
C LEU A 250 32.17 5.71 5.49
N ASN A 251 32.84 6.42 6.41
CA ASN A 251 32.49 7.78 6.79
C ASN A 251 32.63 8.76 5.61
N LYS A 252 33.72 8.68 4.85
CA LYS A 252 33.89 9.47 3.61
C LYS A 252 32.82 9.17 2.57
N ALA A 253 32.40 7.91 2.43
CA ALA A 253 31.33 7.55 1.51
C ALA A 253 29.98 8.12 1.97
N ILE A 254 29.68 8.12 3.28
CA ILE A 254 28.47 8.72 3.85
C ILE A 254 28.44 10.23 3.61
N GLU A 255 29.55 10.94 3.85
CA GLU A 255 29.68 12.37 3.56
C GLU A 255 29.50 12.65 2.06
N PHE A 256 30.19 11.89 1.19
CA PHE A 256 30.13 12.09 -0.25
C PHE A 256 28.74 11.84 -0.84
N LEU A 257 28.01 10.87 -0.29
CA LEU A 257 26.64 10.54 -0.69
C LEU A 257 25.62 11.56 -0.20
N HIS A 258 26.01 12.57 0.58
CA HIS A 258 25.12 13.57 1.17
C HIS A 258 23.89 12.91 1.79
N VAL A 259 24.10 11.79 2.49
CA VAL A 259 23.00 11.08 3.14
C VAL A 259 22.52 12.00 4.25
N LYS A 260 21.41 12.71 3.97
CA LYS A 260 20.73 13.56 4.94
C LYS A 260 20.60 12.78 6.24
N SER A 261 20.90 13.44 7.35
CA SER A 261 20.72 12.80 8.64
C SER A 261 19.27 12.37 8.80
N PHE A 262 19.02 11.35 9.61
CA PHE A 262 17.66 10.88 9.87
C PHE A 262 16.78 12.07 10.32
N ASP A 263 17.31 12.91 11.21
CA ASP A 263 16.62 14.11 11.72
C ASP A 263 16.29 15.13 10.62
N GLU A 264 17.18 15.34 9.63
CA GLU A 264 16.91 16.19 8.48
C GLU A 264 15.79 15.64 7.59
N ILE A 265 15.74 14.32 7.41
CA ILE A 265 14.67 13.67 6.64
C ILE A 265 13.32 13.83 7.35
N PHE A 266 13.26 13.71 8.68
CA PHE A 266 12.03 13.97 9.44
C PHE A 266 11.60 15.42 9.38
N ALA A 267 12.53 16.35 9.53
CA ALA A 267 12.22 17.79 9.44
C ALA A 267 11.66 18.16 8.06
N GLU A 268 12.23 17.60 6.99
CA GLU A 268 11.73 17.82 5.63
C GLU A 268 10.38 17.14 5.39
N ALA A 269 10.19 15.92 5.91
CA ALA A 269 8.91 15.22 5.83
C ALA A 269 7.79 15.99 6.57
N GLU A 270 8.06 16.50 7.77
CA GLU A 270 7.10 17.30 8.55
C GLU A 270 6.77 18.62 7.84
N LYS A 271 7.77 19.29 7.25
CA LYS A 271 7.54 20.48 6.43
C LYS A 271 6.65 20.20 5.23
N LEU A 272 6.89 19.10 4.52
CA LEU A 272 6.07 18.68 3.39
C LEU A 272 4.65 18.32 3.82
N GLU A 273 4.48 17.69 4.98
CA GLU A 273 3.16 17.39 5.55
C GLU A 273 2.39 18.68 5.86
N GLN A 274 3.04 19.68 6.47
CA GLN A 274 2.44 20.99 6.74
C GLN A 274 2.03 21.72 5.44
N GLU A 275 2.89 21.69 4.42
CA GLU A 275 2.59 22.29 3.11
C GLU A 275 1.41 21.59 2.44
N ASN A 276 1.39 20.26 2.46
CA ASN A 276 0.31 19.45 1.89
C ASN A 276 -1.03 19.72 2.59
N ASN A 277 -1.03 19.83 3.93
CA ASN A 277 -2.22 20.20 4.69
C ASN A 277 -2.73 21.60 4.32
N THR A 278 -1.82 22.56 4.12
CA THR A 278 -2.19 23.92 3.70
C THR A 278 -2.80 23.94 2.30
N LEU A 279 -2.20 23.20 1.37
CA LEU A 279 -2.72 23.06 0.00
C LEU A 279 -4.08 22.39 0.00
N PHE A 280 -4.27 21.34 0.80
CA PHE A 280 -5.55 20.65 0.94
C PHE A 280 -6.65 21.60 1.43
N SER A 281 -6.39 22.39 2.47
CA SER A 281 -7.33 23.41 2.96
C SER A 281 -7.68 24.44 1.89
N SER A 282 -6.68 24.94 1.14
CA SER A 282 -6.92 25.90 0.05
C SER A 282 -7.76 25.31 -1.09
N ILE A 283 -7.50 24.05 -1.46
CA ILE A 283 -8.29 23.34 -2.50
C ILE A 283 -9.72 23.14 -2.00
N PHE A 284 -9.90 22.76 -0.74
CA PHE A 284 -11.21 22.57 -0.14
C PHE A 284 -12.03 23.87 -0.18
N GLU A 285 -11.46 24.99 0.26
CA GLU A 285 -12.12 26.29 0.19
C GLU A 285 -12.47 26.72 -1.25
N THR A 286 -11.58 26.42 -2.20
CA THR A 286 -11.80 26.73 -3.62
C THR A 286 -12.95 25.89 -4.18
N ASN A 287 -13.05 24.62 -3.81
CA ASN A 287 -14.15 23.74 -4.21
C ASN A 287 -15.49 24.20 -3.64
N GLU A 288 -15.51 24.62 -2.37
CA GLU A 288 -16.71 25.21 -1.74
C GLU A 288 -17.16 26.48 -2.49
N LYS A 289 -16.22 27.38 -2.84
CA LYS A 289 -16.53 28.58 -3.65
C LYS A 289 -17.04 28.21 -5.04
N LYS A 290 -16.41 27.26 -5.72
CA LYS A 290 -16.86 26.77 -7.04
C LYS A 290 -18.27 26.21 -6.98
N LYS A 291 -18.61 25.45 -5.95
CA LYS A 291 -19.95 24.89 -5.75
C LYS A 291 -20.99 26.00 -5.62
N LYS A 292 -20.73 27.02 -4.80
CA LYS A 292 -21.63 28.18 -4.64
C LYS A 292 -21.83 28.94 -5.95
N LEU A 293 -20.76 29.18 -6.70
CA LEU A 293 -20.86 29.84 -8.02
C LEU A 293 -21.64 28.99 -9.03
N GLN A 294 -21.51 27.66 -8.99
CA GLN A 294 -22.30 26.77 -9.83
C GLN A 294 -23.79 26.82 -9.46
N GLU A 295 -24.12 26.83 -8.17
CA GLU A 295 -25.50 26.98 -7.70
C GLU A 295 -26.10 28.33 -8.13
N GLU A 296 -25.34 29.41 -8.05
CA GLU A 296 -25.73 30.74 -8.53
C GLU A 296 -25.93 30.77 -10.05
N ALA A 297 -25.00 30.19 -10.82
CA ALA A 297 -25.11 30.09 -12.28
C ALA A 297 -26.38 29.32 -12.69
N ASN A 298 -26.65 28.17 -12.08
CA ASN A 298 -27.85 27.38 -12.34
C ASN A 298 -29.12 28.17 -12.00
N SER A 299 -29.11 28.93 -10.89
CA SER A 299 -30.23 29.78 -10.51
C SER A 299 -30.47 30.90 -11.51
N LEU A 300 -29.41 31.52 -12.04
CA LEU A 300 -29.51 32.57 -13.06
C LEU A 300 -30.01 32.01 -14.39
N GLU A 301 -29.56 30.81 -14.77
CA GLU A 301 -30.04 30.10 -15.97
C GLU A 301 -31.55 29.82 -15.89
N THR A 302 -32.04 29.38 -14.72
CA THR A 302 -33.48 29.18 -14.48
C THR A 302 -34.26 30.50 -14.55
N GLN A 303 -33.68 31.60 -14.06
CA GLN A 303 -34.31 32.93 -14.16
C GLN A 303 -34.35 33.44 -15.60
N LEU A 304 -33.31 33.18 -16.39
CA LEU A 304 -33.27 33.53 -17.82
C LEU A 304 -34.34 32.76 -18.59
N GLU A 305 -34.44 31.45 -18.41
CA GLU A 305 -35.47 30.62 -19.06
C GLU A 305 -36.88 31.14 -18.75
N ALA A 306 -37.15 31.49 -17.48
CA ALA A 306 -38.43 32.06 -17.07
C ALA A 306 -38.70 33.47 -17.67
N LEU A 307 -37.67 34.25 -17.96
CA LEU A 307 -37.80 35.55 -18.61
C LEU A 307 -38.05 35.41 -20.11
N GLU A 308 -37.36 34.48 -20.77
CA GLU A 308 -37.59 34.15 -22.19
C GLU A 308 -39.02 33.67 -22.40
N GLU A 309 -39.53 32.78 -21.54
CA GLU A 309 -40.92 32.32 -21.62
C GLU A 309 -41.91 33.48 -21.47
N LYS A 310 -41.67 34.40 -20.52
CA LYS A 310 -42.52 35.59 -20.35
C LYS A 310 -42.47 36.52 -21.55
N GLN A 311 -41.30 36.68 -22.16
CA GLN A 311 -41.13 37.50 -23.34
C GLN A 311 -41.90 36.91 -24.53
N ASP A 312 -41.83 35.59 -24.73
CA ASP A 312 -42.58 34.89 -25.78
C ASP A 312 -44.09 34.99 -25.58
N GLN A 313 -44.56 34.84 -24.34
CA GLN A 313 -45.96 35.03 -23.99
C GLN A 313 -46.43 36.47 -24.26
N GLN A 314 -45.63 37.46 -23.88
CA GLN A 314 -45.94 38.87 -24.11
C GLN A 314 -45.96 39.21 -25.60
N GLN A 315 -44.99 38.72 -26.38
CA GLN A 315 -44.96 38.93 -27.82
C GLN A 315 -46.16 38.30 -28.52
N SER A 316 -46.55 37.10 -28.08
CA SER A 316 -47.76 36.43 -28.60
C SER A 316 -49.03 37.21 -28.30
N GLN A 317 -49.13 37.81 -27.11
CA GLN A 317 -50.26 38.68 -26.75
C GLN A 317 -50.31 39.94 -27.61
N ILE A 318 -49.17 40.62 -27.80
CA ILE A 318 -49.09 41.82 -28.66
C ILE A 318 -49.53 41.48 -30.08
N ASN A 319 -49.00 40.39 -30.65
CA ASN A 319 -49.38 39.97 -32.00
C ASN A 319 -50.88 39.67 -32.12
N TYR A 320 -51.48 39.04 -31.10
CA TYR A 320 -52.92 38.76 -31.08
C TYR A 320 -53.76 40.03 -30.98
N GLU A 321 -53.36 40.98 -30.13
CA GLU A 321 -54.06 42.27 -30.00
C GLU A 321 -53.96 43.10 -31.28
N ASP A 322 -52.79 43.14 -31.91
CA ASP A 322 -52.56 43.79 -33.20
C ASP A 322 -53.45 43.17 -34.28
N GLU A 323 -53.45 41.85 -34.43
CA GLU A 323 -54.30 41.14 -35.41
C GLU A 323 -55.79 41.47 -35.20
N LYS A 324 -56.24 41.52 -33.96
CA LYS A 324 -57.63 41.87 -33.63
C LYS A 324 -57.95 43.32 -34.02
N MET A 325 -57.08 44.26 -33.65
CA MET A 325 -57.27 45.69 -33.97
C MET A 325 -57.31 45.91 -35.49
N TYR A 326 -56.35 45.34 -36.23
CA TYR A 326 -56.32 45.47 -37.68
C TYR A 326 -57.52 44.78 -38.36
N SER A 327 -58.00 43.66 -37.82
CA SER A 327 -59.18 42.98 -38.36
C SER A 327 -60.45 43.83 -38.27
N GLU A 328 -60.63 44.61 -37.20
CA GLU A 328 -61.78 45.50 -37.06
C GLU A 328 -61.69 46.66 -38.08
N VAL A 329 -60.52 47.28 -38.21
CA VAL A 329 -60.27 48.37 -39.17
C VAL A 329 -60.45 47.90 -40.62
N PHE A 330 -59.92 46.73 -40.97
CA PHE A 330 -60.06 46.19 -42.33
C PHE A 330 -61.52 45.88 -42.68
N LYS A 331 -62.31 45.42 -41.70
CA LYS A 331 -63.73 45.18 -41.90
C LYS A 331 -64.49 46.49 -42.19
N GLU A 332 -64.24 47.54 -41.42
CA GLU A 332 -64.87 48.85 -41.68
C GLU A 332 -64.46 49.44 -43.03
N LEU A 333 -63.18 49.31 -43.40
CA LEU A 333 -62.69 49.72 -44.71
C LEU A 333 -63.36 48.95 -45.85
N GLU A 334 -63.54 47.64 -45.68
CA GLU A 334 -64.21 46.79 -46.65
C GLU A 334 -65.69 47.15 -46.80
N ASP A 335 -66.38 47.43 -45.69
CA ASP A 335 -67.77 47.88 -45.68
C ASP A 335 -67.92 49.20 -46.46
N ILE A 336 -67.02 50.18 -46.25
CA ILE A 336 -67.02 51.46 -46.98
C ILE A 336 -66.69 51.25 -48.47
N PHE A 337 -65.68 50.44 -48.77
CA PHE A 337 -65.27 50.13 -50.15
C PHE A 337 -66.44 49.54 -50.95
N ASN A 338 -67.13 48.56 -50.36
CA ASN A 338 -68.29 47.91 -50.94
C ASN A 338 -69.50 48.86 -51.03
N MET A 339 -69.74 49.69 -50.00
CA MET A 339 -70.82 50.68 -49.99
C MET A 339 -70.69 51.71 -51.11
N LEU A 340 -69.47 52.12 -51.44
CA LEU A 340 -69.18 53.04 -52.55
C LEU A 340 -69.13 52.35 -53.92
N GLY A 341 -69.29 51.03 -53.98
CA GLY A 341 -69.27 50.27 -55.23
C GLY A 341 -67.90 50.24 -55.92
N CYS A 342 -66.82 50.33 -55.16
CA CYS A 342 -65.46 50.25 -55.70
C CYS A 342 -65.18 48.83 -56.24
N SER A 343 -64.35 48.70 -57.28
CA SER A 343 -64.02 47.39 -57.89
C SER A 343 -62.70 46.81 -57.38
N TRP A 344 -62.69 45.49 -57.17
CA TRP A 344 -61.52 44.71 -56.79
C TRP A 344 -60.67 44.23 -57.98
N ASP A 345 -61.07 44.52 -59.22
CA ASP A 345 -60.44 43.95 -60.43
C ASP A 345 -58.95 44.28 -60.60
N VAL A 346 -58.46 45.33 -59.94
CA VAL A 346 -57.06 45.78 -59.98
C VAL A 346 -56.38 45.65 -58.61
N SER A 347 -56.92 44.81 -57.72
CA SER A 347 -56.34 44.60 -56.40
C SER A 347 -54.94 43.95 -56.49
N PRO A 348 -53.92 44.48 -55.81
CA PRO A 348 -52.54 44.01 -55.92
C PRO A 348 -52.29 42.61 -55.36
N ASP A 349 -53.19 42.09 -54.52
CA ASP A 349 -53.07 40.76 -53.91
C ASP A 349 -54.13 39.76 -54.41
N GLU A 350 -54.89 40.12 -55.45
CA GLU A 350 -55.97 39.34 -56.06
C GLU A 350 -57.11 38.95 -55.08
N LYS A 351 -57.11 39.50 -53.87
CA LYS A 351 -58.17 39.23 -52.89
C LYS A 351 -59.31 40.22 -53.07
N ALA A 352 -60.53 39.70 -52.95
CA ALA A 352 -61.77 40.47 -52.99
C ALA A 352 -62.21 40.98 -51.60
N ARG A 353 -61.23 41.20 -50.70
CA ARG A 353 -61.46 41.70 -49.34
C ARG A 353 -60.26 42.55 -48.90
N VAL A 354 -60.47 43.43 -47.92
CA VAL A 354 -59.37 44.24 -47.38
C VAL A 354 -58.43 43.35 -46.55
N THR A 355 -57.14 43.46 -46.82
CA THR A 355 -56.04 42.87 -46.07
C THR A 355 -54.94 43.90 -45.85
N GLN A 356 -53.98 43.60 -44.99
CA GLN A 356 -52.85 44.49 -44.75
C GLN A 356 -52.08 44.87 -46.02
N TYR A 357 -52.00 43.96 -47.00
CA TYR A 357 -51.25 44.18 -48.24
C TYR A 357 -51.99 45.06 -49.26
N ASN A 358 -53.32 45.05 -49.24
CA ASN A 358 -54.15 45.80 -50.20
C ASN A 358 -54.94 46.95 -49.56
N ALA A 359 -54.80 47.20 -48.26
CA ALA A 359 -55.53 48.25 -47.54
C ALA A 359 -55.32 49.65 -48.15
N ILE A 360 -54.11 49.95 -48.61
CA ILE A 360 -53.79 51.22 -49.28
C ILE A 360 -54.51 51.32 -50.62
N PHE A 361 -54.60 50.22 -51.37
CA PHE A 361 -55.34 50.18 -52.62
C PHE A 361 -56.84 50.44 -52.38
N ALA A 362 -57.42 49.81 -51.34
CA ALA A 362 -58.81 50.03 -50.96
C ALA A 362 -59.06 51.49 -50.58
N LEU A 363 -58.20 52.09 -49.76
CA LEU A 363 -58.28 53.50 -49.37
C LEU A 363 -58.21 54.47 -50.56
N ASN A 364 -57.26 54.27 -51.48
CA ASN A 364 -57.11 55.13 -52.66
C ASN A 364 -58.32 55.06 -53.59
N SER A 365 -58.92 53.87 -53.70
CA SER A 365 -60.13 53.66 -54.51
C SER A 365 -61.35 54.35 -53.88
N ILE A 366 -61.49 54.25 -52.54
CA ILE A 366 -62.51 54.98 -51.77
C ILE A 366 -62.33 56.49 -51.98
N GLU A 367 -61.11 57.01 -51.84
CA GLU A 367 -60.81 58.44 -52.00
C GLU A 367 -61.19 58.95 -53.40
N THR A 368 -60.87 58.17 -54.44
CA THR A 368 -61.21 58.50 -55.83
C THR A 368 -62.73 58.51 -56.03
N SER A 369 -63.44 57.50 -55.51
CA SER A 369 -64.91 57.41 -55.60
C SER A 369 -65.61 58.57 -54.89
N ILE A 370 -65.15 58.94 -53.69
CA ILE A 370 -65.67 60.11 -52.96
C ILE A 370 -65.42 61.41 -53.73
N SER A 371 -64.22 61.58 -54.29
CA SER A 371 -63.87 62.77 -55.07
C SER A 371 -64.76 62.92 -56.30
N ASN A 372 -64.99 61.82 -57.03
CA ASN A 372 -65.90 61.81 -58.17
C ASN A 372 -67.34 62.15 -57.76
N PHE A 373 -67.84 61.57 -56.66
CA PHE A 373 -69.17 61.89 -56.14
C PHE A 373 -69.31 63.36 -55.77
N LEU A 374 -68.32 63.95 -55.09
CA LEU A 374 -68.32 65.38 -54.73
C LEU A 374 -68.30 66.28 -55.97
N ASP A 375 -67.57 65.90 -57.01
CA ASP A 375 -67.56 66.63 -58.28
C ASP A 375 -68.89 66.53 -59.02
N GLU A 376 -69.58 65.39 -58.96
CA GLU A 376 -70.94 65.23 -59.49
C GLU A 376 -71.96 66.10 -58.74
N VAL A 377 -71.87 66.16 -57.40
CA VAL A 377 -72.73 67.01 -56.58
C VAL A 377 -72.49 68.49 -56.88
N LYS A 378 -71.23 68.92 -57.05
CA LYS A 378 -70.89 70.30 -57.45
C LYS A 378 -71.37 70.66 -58.86
N LYS A 379 -71.40 69.69 -59.78
CA LYS A 379 -71.87 69.88 -61.16
C LYS A 379 -73.39 69.91 -61.30
N LYS A 380 -74.16 69.57 -60.26
CA LYS A 380 -75.60 69.86 -60.20
C LYS A 380 -75.80 71.34 -59.83
N PRO A 381 -76.14 72.24 -60.77
CA PRO A 381 -76.60 73.57 -60.38
C PRO A 381 -77.87 73.41 -59.55
N ALA A 382 -78.01 74.21 -58.48
CA ALA A 382 -79.23 74.30 -57.70
C ALA A 382 -80.42 74.59 -58.64
N GLN A 383 -81.16 73.55 -58.99
CA GLN A 383 -82.47 73.70 -59.60
C GLN A 383 -83.43 74.08 -58.46
N HIS A 384 -83.54 75.39 -58.24
CA HIS A 384 -84.75 76.00 -57.72
C HIS A 384 -85.66 76.39 -58.88
#